data_AF-A0A510URQ9-F1
#
_entry.id   AF-A0A510URQ9-F1
#
_cell.length_a   1.000
_cell.length_b   1.000
_cell.length_c   1.000
_cell.angle_alpha   90.00
_cell.angle_beta   90.00
_cell.angle_gamma   90.00
#
_symmetry.space_group_name_H-M   'P 1'
#
loop_
_entity.id
_entity.type
_entity.pdbx_description
1 polymer ?
#
loop_
_entity_poly.entity_id
_entity_poly.type
_entity_poly.pdbx_seq_one_letter_code
_entity_poly.pdbx_strand_id
1 'polypeptide(L)'
;MPALSQKFRPASRTTRYATPTKPAADPAADALVPANTWTPTTTAPSSSTPTAGSDAATTAPAQTLMRRSRALVERGVDTLAEILARYSITALRVALGLVFLGFGVLKFFPGVSPAEDLAQRTIGELTLHLVGPSAALLMTAVIETVIGLTLLTGRFLRAGLVLLAVALVGIMSPLVLFFDELFPAGGPTLTAQYVLKDLILAAAGAVVGAWALGARLRRDA
;
A
#
# COMPACT_ATOMS: atom_id res chain seq x y z
N MET A 1 40.49 3.60 -27.37
CA MET A 1 40.61 2.35 -26.58
C MET A 1 39.30 2.13 -25.80
N PRO A 2 38.85 0.87 -25.62
CA PRO A 2 37.46 0.49 -25.82
C PRO A 2 36.60 0.33 -24.55
N ALA A 3 35.31 0.10 -24.80
CA ALA A 3 34.19 -0.11 -23.90
C ALA A 3 34.42 -1.11 -22.75
N LEU A 4 33.80 -0.82 -21.59
CA LEU A 4 33.49 -1.81 -20.56
C LEU A 4 31.99 -1.83 -20.27
N SER A 5 31.34 -2.75 -20.98
CA SER A 5 30.01 -3.30 -20.71
C SER A 5 30.07 -4.13 -19.43
N GLN A 6 29.49 -3.65 -18.33
CA GLN A 6 29.23 -4.49 -17.16
C GLN A 6 27.82 -5.08 -17.25
N LYS A 7 27.79 -6.30 -17.79
CA LYS A 7 26.71 -7.28 -17.68
C LYS A 7 26.35 -7.50 -16.19
N PHE A 8 25.16 -7.07 -15.79
CA PHE A 8 24.58 -7.42 -14.50
C PHE A 8 24.14 -8.89 -14.52
N ARG A 9 24.80 -9.76 -13.77
CA ARG A 9 24.39 -11.15 -13.52
C ARG A 9 23.57 -11.18 -12.23
N PRO A 10 22.29 -11.60 -12.23
CA PRO A 10 21.58 -11.86 -10.99
C PRO A 10 22.04 -13.20 -10.38
N ALA A 11 22.34 -13.19 -9.09
CA ALA A 11 22.70 -14.37 -8.31
C ALA A 11 21.48 -15.31 -8.17
N SER A 12 21.62 -16.55 -8.65
CA SER A 12 20.66 -17.62 -8.43
C SER A 12 20.73 -18.12 -6.99
N ARG A 13 19.77 -17.75 -6.14
CA ARG A 13 19.61 -18.34 -4.80
C ARG A 13 18.50 -19.38 -4.85
N THR A 14 18.91 -20.65 -4.88
CA THR A 14 18.04 -21.82 -4.82
C THR A 14 17.49 -21.97 -3.40
N THR A 15 16.22 -21.64 -3.19
CA THR A 15 15.50 -21.98 -1.96
C THR A 15 14.97 -23.41 -2.09
N ARG A 16 15.53 -24.33 -1.30
CA ARG A 16 15.03 -25.70 -1.15
C ARG A 16 13.68 -25.66 -0.42
N TYR A 17 12.62 -26.17 -1.04
CA TYR A 17 11.37 -26.51 -0.36
C TYR A 17 11.57 -27.81 0.44
N ALA A 18 11.17 -27.80 1.71
CA ALA A 18 11.08 -29.00 2.55
C ALA A 18 9.70 -29.66 2.35
N THR A 19 9.70 -30.97 2.07
CA THR A 19 8.50 -31.81 1.92
C THR A 19 7.88 -32.11 3.29
N PRO A 20 6.55 -32.04 3.49
CA PRO A 20 5.93 -32.49 4.74
C PRO A 20 5.92 -34.04 4.80
N THR A 21 6.52 -34.61 5.84
CA THR A 21 6.49 -36.05 6.13
C THR A 21 5.20 -36.43 6.85
N LYS A 22 4.47 -37.41 6.31
CA LYS A 22 3.31 -38.08 6.90
C LYS A 22 3.72 -38.86 8.17
N PRO A 23 3.01 -38.75 9.32
CA PRO A 23 3.33 -39.56 10.49
C PRO A 23 2.98 -41.04 10.28
N ALA A 24 3.83 -41.91 10.83
CA ALA A 24 3.76 -43.37 10.75
C ALA A 24 2.57 -43.94 11.54
N ALA A 25 1.96 -44.99 11.01
CA ALA A 25 0.89 -45.76 11.67
C ALA A 25 1.48 -46.75 12.68
N ASP A 26 0.81 -46.87 13.83
CA ASP A 26 1.17 -47.67 15.00
C ASP A 26 0.90 -49.19 14.74
N PRO A 27 1.83 -50.12 15.02
CA PRO A 27 1.66 -51.54 14.73
C PRO A 27 1.23 -52.30 15.99
N ALA A 28 -0.07 -52.29 16.32
CA ALA A 28 -0.62 -53.20 17.33
C ALA A 28 -2.13 -53.42 17.13
N ALA A 29 -2.50 -54.21 16.12
CA ALA A 29 -3.85 -54.78 16.03
C ALA A 29 -3.86 -56.00 15.09
N ASP A 30 -3.06 -57.01 15.41
CA ASP A 30 -3.18 -58.35 14.82
C ASP A 30 -3.47 -59.34 15.96
N ALA A 31 -4.72 -59.82 16.01
CA ALA A 31 -5.09 -61.19 16.35
C ALA A 31 -6.62 -61.27 16.59
N LEU A 32 -7.32 -62.00 15.71
CA LEU A 32 -8.26 -63.10 16.03
C LEU A 32 -9.09 -63.51 14.78
N VAL A 33 -8.64 -64.63 14.20
CA VAL A 33 -9.25 -65.71 13.36
C VAL A 33 -10.78 -65.94 13.57
N PRO A 34 -11.59 -66.58 12.67
CA PRO A 34 -11.25 -67.50 11.55
C PRO A 34 -11.94 -67.34 10.18
N ALA A 35 -11.38 -68.12 9.26
CA ALA A 35 -11.86 -68.63 7.99
C ALA A 35 -13.38 -68.93 7.88
N ASN A 36 -13.99 -68.39 6.83
CA ASN A 36 -15.04 -69.06 6.09
C ASN A 36 -14.86 -68.86 4.57
N THR A 37 -14.64 -69.98 3.90
CA THR A 37 -14.56 -70.13 2.45
C THR A 37 -15.90 -69.75 1.82
N TRP A 38 -15.91 -68.74 0.95
CA TRP A 38 -17.00 -68.50 0.00
C TRP A 38 -16.43 -68.46 -1.42
N THR A 39 -16.92 -69.37 -2.24
CA THR A 39 -16.63 -69.54 -3.67
C THR A 39 -17.19 -68.38 -4.50
N PRO A 40 -16.55 -67.97 -5.61
CA PRO A 40 -17.07 -66.91 -6.46
C PRO A 40 -18.17 -67.47 -7.37
N THR A 41 -19.44 -67.18 -7.07
CA THR A 41 -20.51 -67.33 -8.04
C THR A 41 -20.55 -66.09 -8.91
N THR A 42 -20.11 -66.24 -10.15
CA THR A 42 -20.33 -65.31 -11.25
C THR A 42 -21.83 -65.11 -11.47
N THR A 43 -22.33 -63.92 -11.14
CA THR A 43 -23.60 -63.42 -11.63
C THR A 43 -23.39 -61.99 -12.11
N ALA A 44 -23.20 -61.82 -13.42
CA ALA A 44 -23.36 -60.52 -14.05
C ALA A 44 -24.83 -60.10 -13.97
N PRO A 45 -25.10 -58.81 -13.70
CA PRO A 45 -26.11 -58.16 -14.52
C PRO A 45 -25.70 -56.77 -15.00
N SER A 46 -26.07 -56.53 -16.26
CA SER A 46 -26.41 -55.26 -16.89
C SER A 46 -25.34 -54.16 -16.88
N SER A 47 -24.60 -54.11 -17.98
CA SER A 47 -24.13 -52.85 -18.56
C SER A 47 -25.33 -51.97 -18.91
N SER A 48 -25.75 -51.09 -18.00
CA SER A 48 -26.44 -49.87 -18.40
C SER A 48 -25.36 -48.91 -18.89
N THR A 49 -25.22 -48.84 -20.21
CA THR A 49 -24.51 -47.75 -20.88
C THR A 49 -25.12 -46.44 -20.37
N PRO A 50 -24.37 -45.55 -19.70
CA PRO A 50 -24.81 -44.17 -19.59
C PRO A 50 -24.76 -43.62 -21.01
N THR A 51 -25.92 -43.27 -21.55
CA THR A 51 -26.06 -42.60 -22.83
C THR A 51 -25.20 -41.33 -22.81
N ALA A 52 -23.98 -41.43 -23.33
CA ALA A 52 -23.09 -40.30 -23.54
C ALA A 52 -23.59 -39.54 -24.78
N GLY A 53 -24.29 -38.44 -24.55
CA GLY A 53 -24.82 -37.56 -25.59
C GLY A 53 -26.27 -37.20 -25.28
N SER A 54 -26.54 -36.05 -24.69
CA SER A 54 -26.79 -34.85 -25.50
C SER A 54 -26.40 -33.51 -24.85
N ASP A 55 -25.87 -33.51 -23.62
CA ASP A 55 -25.75 -32.26 -22.84
C ASP A 55 -24.38 -31.55 -22.97
N ALA A 56 -23.38 -32.23 -23.55
CA ALA A 56 -22.02 -31.73 -23.67
C ALA A 56 -21.83 -30.68 -24.79
N ALA A 57 -22.66 -30.73 -25.84
CA ALA A 57 -22.50 -29.85 -27.01
C ALA A 57 -23.09 -28.44 -26.77
N THR A 58 -24.17 -28.34 -25.97
CA THR A 58 -24.90 -27.08 -25.74
C THR A 58 -24.19 -26.15 -24.76
N THR A 59 -23.36 -26.68 -23.85
CA THR A 59 -22.61 -25.89 -22.85
C THR A 59 -21.24 -25.41 -23.34
N ALA A 60 -20.67 -26.01 -24.39
CA ALA A 60 -19.35 -25.67 -24.92
C ALA A 60 -19.17 -24.21 -25.41
N PRO A 61 -20.09 -23.60 -26.18
CA PRO A 61 -19.92 -22.22 -26.65
C PRO A 61 -20.02 -21.19 -25.51
N ALA A 62 -20.95 -21.40 -24.55
CA ALA A 62 -21.12 -20.55 -23.38
C ALA A 62 -19.89 -20.59 -22.45
N GLN A 63 -19.33 -21.79 -22.22
CA GLN A 63 -18.10 -21.94 -21.44
C GLN A 63 -16.88 -21.31 -22.14
N THR A 64 -16.82 -21.34 -23.47
CA THR A 64 -15.73 -20.72 -24.24
C THR A 64 -15.77 -19.20 -24.16
N LEU A 65 -16.96 -18.60 -24.30
CA LEU A 65 -17.17 -17.16 -24.12
C LEU A 65 -16.80 -16.70 -22.70
N MET A 66 -17.20 -17.46 -21.68
CA MET A 66 -16.90 -17.14 -20.28
C MET A 66 -15.40 -17.27 -19.94
N ARG A 67 -14.71 -18.26 -20.51
CA ARG A 67 -13.24 -18.37 -20.40
C ARG A 67 -12.54 -17.20 -21.09
N ARG A 68 -13.03 -16.78 -22.25
CA ARG A 68 -12.46 -15.67 -23.01
C ARG A 68 -12.68 -14.32 -22.31
N SER A 69 -13.87 -14.08 -21.76
CA SER A 69 -14.15 -12.87 -20.98
C SER A 69 -13.29 -12.82 -19.72
N ARG A 70 -13.16 -13.93 -18.99
CA ARG A 70 -12.27 -14.03 -17.83
C ARG A 70 -10.81 -13.75 -18.19
N ALA A 71 -10.31 -14.33 -19.29
CA ALA A 71 -8.95 -14.08 -19.75
C ALA A 71 -8.71 -12.60 -20.16
N LEU A 72 -9.72 -11.93 -20.71
CA LEU A 72 -9.63 -10.49 -21.02
C LEU A 72 -9.60 -9.64 -19.75
N VAL A 73 -10.43 -9.98 -18.76
CA VAL A 73 -10.44 -9.31 -17.45
C VAL A 73 -9.09 -9.49 -16.74
N GLU A 74 -8.57 -10.71 -16.68
CA GLU A 74 -7.27 -11.02 -16.07
C GLU A 74 -6.14 -10.21 -16.73
N ARG A 75 -6.10 -10.16 -18.07
CA ARG A 75 -5.14 -9.30 -18.80
C ARG A 75 -5.29 -7.81 -18.47
N GLY A 76 -6.53 -7.34 -18.34
CA GLY A 76 -6.81 -5.96 -17.96
C GLY A 76 -6.30 -5.64 -16.57
N VAL A 77 -6.58 -6.50 -15.59
CA VAL A 77 -6.08 -6.38 -14.20
C VAL A 77 -4.55 -6.38 -14.18
N ASP A 78 -3.91 -7.27 -14.93
CA ASP A 78 -2.45 -7.34 -14.98
C ASP A 78 -1.83 -6.07 -15.56
N THR A 79 -2.38 -5.56 -16.65
CA THR A 79 -1.95 -4.30 -17.27
C THR A 79 -2.10 -3.13 -16.29
N LEU A 80 -3.25 -3.04 -15.60
CA LEU A 80 -3.48 -2.01 -14.59
C LEU A 80 -2.49 -2.11 -13.43
N ALA A 81 -2.25 -3.31 -12.92
CA ALA A 81 -1.31 -3.55 -11.84
C ALA A 81 0.12 -3.13 -12.21
N GLU A 82 0.57 -3.39 -13.44
CA GLU A 82 1.87 -2.94 -13.94
C GLU A 82 1.98 -1.42 -14.01
N ILE A 83 0.93 -0.74 -14.48
CA ILE A 83 0.85 0.73 -14.54
C ILE A 83 0.90 1.31 -13.13
N LEU A 84 0.08 0.78 -12.21
CA LEU A 84 0.03 1.20 -10.81
C LEU A 84 1.37 1.00 -10.12
N ALA A 85 2.00 -0.16 -10.29
CA ALA A 85 3.32 -0.46 -9.70
C ALA A 85 4.41 0.51 -10.21
N ARG A 86 4.29 0.97 -11.46
CA ARG A 86 5.26 1.88 -12.07
C ARG A 86 5.07 3.34 -11.66
N TYR A 87 3.83 3.82 -11.61
CA TYR A 87 3.56 5.26 -11.51
C TYR A 87 3.00 5.72 -10.17
N SER A 88 2.39 4.85 -9.36
CA SER A 88 1.70 5.25 -8.11
C SER A 88 2.60 6.02 -7.15
N ILE A 89 3.81 5.53 -6.88
CA ILE A 89 4.73 6.17 -5.92
C ILE A 89 5.25 7.52 -6.44
N THR A 90 5.53 7.61 -7.75
CA THR A 90 5.96 8.87 -8.37
C THR A 90 4.83 9.89 -8.34
N ALA A 91 3.61 9.47 -8.68
CA ALA A 91 2.42 10.33 -8.60
C ALA A 91 2.17 10.79 -7.15
N LEU A 92 2.32 9.90 -6.17
CA LEU A 92 2.17 10.21 -4.75
C LEU A 92 3.19 11.25 -4.29
N ARG A 93 4.46 11.09 -4.66
CA ARG A 93 5.53 12.06 -4.38
C ARG A 93 5.22 13.43 -4.98
N VAL A 94 4.80 13.48 -6.24
CA VAL A 94 4.48 14.73 -6.94
C VAL A 94 3.27 15.41 -6.31
N ALA A 95 2.19 14.66 -6.03
CA ALA A 95 1.01 15.19 -5.36
C ALA A 95 1.35 15.77 -3.98
N LEU A 96 2.15 15.04 -3.18
CA LEU A 96 2.62 15.51 -1.88
C LEU A 96 3.44 16.80 -2.02
N GLY A 97 4.36 16.85 -2.99
CA GLY A 97 5.16 18.04 -3.27
C GLY A 97 4.31 19.25 -3.70
N LEU A 98 3.31 19.06 -4.56
CA LEU A 98 2.39 20.11 -4.98
C LEU A 98 1.55 20.66 -3.82
N VAL A 99 1.06 19.78 -2.94
CA VAL A 99 0.27 20.17 -1.76
C VAL A 99 1.10 21.02 -0.80
N PHE A 100 2.31 20.56 -0.44
CA PHE A 100 3.21 21.30 0.44
C PHE A 100 3.68 22.62 -0.20
N LEU A 101 4.00 22.62 -1.50
CA LEU A 101 4.39 23.83 -2.20
C LEU A 101 3.25 24.84 -2.26
N GLY A 102 2.04 24.40 -2.60
CA GLY A 102 0.86 25.25 -2.67
C GLY A 102 0.51 25.87 -1.32
N PHE A 103 0.46 25.07 -0.26
CA PHE A 103 0.19 25.59 1.09
C PHE A 103 1.33 26.45 1.65
N GLY A 104 2.59 26.13 1.34
CA GLY A 104 3.75 26.92 1.74
C GLY A 104 3.77 28.29 1.07
N VAL A 105 3.53 28.33 -0.24
CA VAL A 105 3.49 29.59 -1.00
C VAL A 105 2.33 30.47 -0.52
N LEU A 106 1.17 29.88 -0.21
CA LEU A 106 0.01 30.62 0.26
C LEU A 106 0.28 31.35 1.58
N LYS A 107 1.13 30.79 2.45
CA LYS A 107 1.48 31.39 3.75
C LYS A 107 2.35 32.66 3.65
N PHE A 108 2.89 32.99 2.48
CA PHE A 108 3.55 34.29 2.27
C PHE A 108 2.54 35.44 2.13
N PHE A 109 1.25 35.13 1.90
CA PHE A 109 0.19 36.12 1.75
C PHE A 109 -0.67 36.15 3.02
N PRO A 110 -0.59 37.23 3.83
CA PRO A 110 -1.30 37.31 5.10
C PRO A 110 -2.83 37.32 4.90
N GLY A 111 -3.56 36.62 5.77
CA GLY A 111 -5.01 36.57 5.78
C GLY A 111 -5.65 35.64 4.75
N VAL A 112 -4.85 34.89 3.98
CA VAL A 112 -5.34 33.99 2.93
C VAL A 112 -5.37 32.52 3.39
N SER A 113 -4.55 32.14 4.38
CA SER A 113 -4.45 30.76 4.82
C SER A 113 -5.45 30.43 5.93
N PRO A 114 -6.37 29.45 5.75
CA PRO A 114 -7.32 29.06 6.79
C PRO A 114 -6.67 28.53 8.08
N ALA A 115 -5.41 28.09 8.00
CA ALA A 115 -4.67 27.50 9.11
C ALA A 115 -3.65 28.48 9.74
N GLU A 116 -3.70 29.76 9.37
CA GLU A 116 -2.75 30.79 9.83
C GLU A 116 -2.73 30.93 11.35
N ASP A 117 -3.90 31.19 11.95
CA ASP A 117 -4.05 31.37 13.40
C ASP A 117 -3.64 30.12 14.17
N LEU A 118 -4.04 28.94 13.68
CA LEU A 118 -3.66 27.66 14.29
C LEU A 118 -2.14 27.47 14.27
N ALA A 119 -1.48 27.74 13.15
CA ALA A 119 -0.04 27.58 13.02
C ALA A 119 0.74 28.53 13.94
N GLN A 120 0.30 29.79 14.04
CA GLN A 120 0.89 30.78 14.95
C GLN A 120 0.80 30.33 16.41
N ARG A 121 -0.40 29.96 16.86
CA ARG A 121 -0.64 29.49 18.24
C ARG A 121 0.16 28.24 18.56
N THR A 122 0.19 27.28 17.63
CA THR A 122 0.92 26.02 17.79
C THR A 122 2.42 26.24 17.95
N ILE A 123 3.01 27.07 17.09
CA ILE A 123 4.45 27.36 17.17
C ILE A 123 4.76 28.19 18.40
N GLY A 124 3.88 29.11 18.78
CA GLY A 124 3.94 29.79 20.06
C GLY A 124 4.12 28.77 21.19
N GLU A 125 3.15 27.87 21.38
CA GLU A 125 3.19 26.87 22.45
C GLU A 125 4.44 25.99 22.39
N LEU A 126 4.78 25.46 21.20
CA LEU A 126 5.97 24.62 21.01
C LEU A 126 7.30 25.34 21.27
N THR A 127 7.33 26.66 21.08
CA THR A 127 8.53 27.48 21.31
C THR A 127 8.49 28.23 22.64
N LEU A 128 7.52 27.92 23.52
CA LEU A 128 7.33 28.62 24.80
C LEU A 128 7.21 30.15 24.61
N HIS A 129 6.52 30.56 23.54
CA HIS A 129 6.30 31.94 23.13
C HIS A 129 7.58 32.74 22.79
N LEU A 130 8.72 32.08 22.56
CA LEU A 130 9.95 32.76 22.10
C LEU A 130 9.83 33.26 20.65
N VAL A 131 9.07 32.56 19.82
CA VAL A 131 8.90 32.91 18.40
C VAL A 131 7.60 33.68 18.21
N GLY A 132 7.73 34.90 17.69
CA GLY A 132 6.58 35.75 17.38
C GLY A 132 5.71 35.19 16.24
N PRO A 133 4.42 35.55 16.18
CA PRO A 133 3.46 34.98 15.22
C PRO A 133 3.89 35.12 13.74
N SER A 134 4.40 36.28 13.35
CA SER A 134 4.86 36.52 11.97
C SER A 134 6.10 35.68 11.62
N ALA A 135 7.01 35.48 12.58
CA ALA A 135 8.19 34.64 12.39
C ALA A 135 7.80 33.16 12.29
N ALA A 136 6.86 32.70 13.12
CA ALA A 136 6.30 31.36 13.07
C ALA A 136 5.69 31.04 11.70
N LEU A 137 4.88 31.96 11.16
CA LEU A 137 4.32 31.83 9.81
C LEU A 137 5.40 31.83 8.72
N LEU A 138 6.35 32.76 8.78
CA LEU A 138 7.39 32.84 7.76
C LEU A 138 8.25 31.57 7.76
N MET A 139 8.61 31.06 8.94
CA MET A 139 9.35 29.81 9.08
C MET A 139 8.59 28.64 8.49
N THR A 140 7.30 28.49 8.79
CA THR A 140 6.47 27.42 8.21
C THR A 140 6.32 27.55 6.70
N ALA A 141 6.07 28.76 6.19
CA ALA A 141 5.98 29.03 4.76
C ALA A 141 7.26 28.58 4.02
N VAL A 142 8.42 28.93 4.56
CA VAL A 142 9.72 28.55 3.99
C VAL A 142 9.93 27.04 4.06
N ILE A 143 9.70 26.42 5.22
CA ILE A 143 9.87 24.98 5.42
C ILE A 143 8.98 24.19 4.47
N GLU A 144 7.69 24.52 4.38
CA GLU A 144 6.74 23.84 3.50
C GLU A 144 7.09 24.03 2.03
N THR A 145 7.52 25.23 1.63
CA THR A 145 7.97 25.50 0.26
C THR A 145 9.19 24.65 -0.10
N VAL A 146 10.18 24.55 0.80
CA VAL A 146 11.38 23.73 0.59
C VAL A 146 11.02 22.23 0.51
N ILE A 147 10.15 21.75 1.40
CA ILE A 147 9.60 20.38 1.33
C ILE A 147 8.92 20.15 -0.03
N GLY A 148 8.04 21.05 -0.43
CA GLY A 148 7.32 20.98 -1.70
C GLY A 148 8.26 20.89 -2.90
N LEU A 149 9.28 21.76 -2.96
CA LEU A 149 10.27 21.77 -4.05
C LEU A 149 11.13 20.50 -4.08
N THR A 150 11.61 20.03 -2.93
CA THR A 150 12.44 18.81 -2.86
C THR A 150 11.63 17.57 -3.25
N LEU A 151 10.38 17.47 -2.82
CA LEU A 151 9.47 16.40 -3.21
C LEU A 151 9.11 16.48 -4.70
N LEU A 152 8.79 17.67 -5.22
CA LEU A 152 8.37 17.85 -6.62
C LEU A 152 9.52 17.55 -7.59
N THR A 153 10.68 18.16 -7.38
CA THR A 153 11.86 17.98 -8.23
C THR A 153 12.55 16.63 -8.03
N GLY A 154 12.39 16.02 -6.85
CA GLY A 154 13.13 14.82 -6.44
C GLY A 154 14.60 15.10 -6.09
N ARG A 155 15.03 16.36 -6.13
CA ARG A 155 16.37 16.79 -5.71
C ARG A 155 16.41 16.86 -4.19
N PHE A 156 17.49 16.34 -3.59
CA PHE A 156 17.66 16.27 -2.12
C PHE A 156 16.50 15.55 -1.41
N LEU A 157 15.85 14.59 -2.08
CA LEU A 157 14.64 13.93 -1.59
C LEU A 157 14.77 13.39 -0.16
N ARG A 158 15.91 12.79 0.20
CA ARG A 158 16.15 12.28 1.57
C ARG A 158 16.10 13.38 2.63
N ALA A 159 16.75 14.52 2.37
CA ALA A 159 16.70 15.66 3.28
C ALA A 159 15.29 16.27 3.34
N GLY A 160 14.62 16.38 2.18
CA GLY A 160 13.22 16.81 2.10
C GLY A 160 12.26 15.92 2.89
N LEU A 161 12.46 14.60 2.87
CA LEU A 161 11.65 13.65 3.64
C LEU A 161 11.91 13.73 5.16
N VAL A 162 13.15 13.94 5.58
CA VAL A 162 13.47 14.20 7.00
C VAL A 162 12.81 15.49 7.46
N LEU A 163 12.91 16.55 6.64
CA LEU A 163 12.29 17.83 6.94
C LEU A 163 10.75 17.71 6.98
N LEU A 164 10.16 16.95 6.05
CA LEU A 164 8.73 16.62 6.05
C LEU A 164 8.32 15.90 7.33
N ALA A 165 9.09 14.92 7.79
CA ALA A 165 8.78 14.19 9.02
C ALA A 165 8.76 15.11 10.25
N VAL A 166 9.74 16.01 10.35
CA VAL A 166 9.78 17.03 11.42
C VAL A 166 8.60 17.99 11.30
N ALA A 167 8.30 18.49 10.10
CA ALA A 167 7.19 19.40 9.87
C ALA A 167 5.84 18.76 10.23
N LEU A 168 5.62 17.49 9.88
CA LEU A 168 4.40 16.77 10.21
C LEU A 168 4.18 16.62 11.72
N VAL A 169 5.24 16.49 12.52
CA VAL A 169 5.10 16.51 13.99
C VAL A 169 4.55 17.86 14.45
N GLY A 170 5.06 18.97 13.92
CA GLY A 170 4.57 20.31 14.24
C GLY A 170 3.17 20.60 13.71
N ILE A 171 2.81 20.08 12.53
CA ILE A 171 1.46 20.26 11.96
C ILE A 171 0.43 19.43 12.74
N MET A 172 0.83 18.28 13.31
CA MET A 172 -0.05 17.38 14.08
C MET A 172 -0.12 17.69 15.58
N SER A 173 0.80 18.48 16.13
CA SER A 173 0.77 18.86 17.55
C SER A 173 -0.52 19.57 18.02
N PRO A 174 -1.28 20.33 17.20
CA PRO A 174 -2.57 20.89 17.63
C PRO A 174 -3.56 19.82 18.11
N LEU A 175 -3.49 18.60 17.59
CA LEU A 175 -4.36 17.50 18.02
C LEU A 175 -4.11 17.09 19.47
N VAL A 176 -2.95 17.42 20.02
CA VAL A 176 -2.61 17.15 21.42
C VAL A 176 -2.75 18.44 22.24
N LEU A 177 -2.26 19.56 21.72
CA LEU A 177 -2.22 20.84 22.43
C LEU A 177 -3.60 21.51 22.56
N PHE A 178 -4.45 21.38 21.55
CA PHE A 178 -5.73 22.09 21.44
C PHE A 178 -6.89 21.11 21.19
N PHE A 179 -6.82 19.89 21.72
CA PHE A 179 -7.80 18.83 21.45
C PHE A 179 -9.24 19.26 21.76
N ASP A 180 -9.46 19.90 22.92
CA ASP A 180 -10.79 20.33 23.36
C ASP A 180 -11.39 21.43 22.46
N GLU A 181 -10.55 22.28 21.85
CA GLU A 181 -10.97 23.29 20.87
C GLU A 181 -11.29 22.66 19.50
N LEU A 182 -10.56 21.61 19.14
CA LEU A 182 -10.73 20.92 17.86
C LEU A 182 -11.93 19.98 17.87
N PHE A 183 -12.30 19.42 19.03
CA PHE A 183 -13.38 18.44 19.18
C PHE A 183 -14.44 18.86 20.22
N PRO A 184 -15.08 20.04 20.07
CA PRO A 184 -16.12 20.47 20.99
C PRO A 184 -17.31 19.49 20.93
N ALA A 185 -17.82 19.10 22.11
CA ALA A 185 -18.94 18.17 22.25
C ALA A 185 -18.76 16.81 21.52
N GLY A 186 -17.52 16.40 21.24
CA GLY A 186 -17.19 15.13 20.61
C GLY A 186 -17.23 15.11 19.07
N GLY A 187 -17.44 16.27 18.41
CA GLY A 187 -17.45 16.38 16.94
C GLY A 187 -16.32 17.25 16.39
N PRO A 188 -15.75 16.96 15.20
CA PRO A 188 -14.61 17.71 14.66
C PRO A 188 -15.03 19.06 14.04
N THR A 189 -14.34 20.14 14.41
CA THR A 189 -14.43 21.43 13.71
C THR A 189 -13.86 21.37 12.30
N LEU A 190 -14.10 22.39 11.46
CA LEU A 190 -13.44 22.50 10.14
C LEU A 190 -11.91 22.51 10.26
N THR A 191 -11.39 23.16 11.30
CA THR A 191 -9.97 23.17 11.62
C THR A 191 -9.47 21.78 11.99
N ALA A 192 -10.22 21.03 12.80
CA ALA A 192 -9.89 19.66 13.14
C ALA A 192 -9.86 18.75 11.92
N GLN A 193 -10.84 18.89 11.02
CA GLN A 193 -10.87 18.17 9.74
C GLN A 193 -9.66 18.53 8.86
N TYR A 194 -9.30 19.81 8.83
CA TYR A 194 -8.13 20.29 8.10
C TYR A 194 -6.84 19.67 8.62
N VAL A 195 -6.66 19.56 9.94
CA VAL A 195 -5.49 18.90 10.54
C VAL A 195 -5.55 17.39 10.31
N LEU A 196 -6.70 16.73 10.52
CA LEU A 196 -6.83 15.28 10.36
C LEU A 196 -6.46 14.79 8.96
N LYS A 197 -6.72 15.58 7.91
CA LYS A 197 -6.35 15.19 6.54
C LYS A 197 -4.84 14.98 6.39
N ASP A 198 -4.02 15.67 7.19
CA ASP A 198 -2.56 15.59 7.07
C ASP A 198 -2.00 14.26 7.57
N LEU A 199 -2.81 13.43 8.26
CA LEU A 199 -2.50 12.02 8.48
C LEU A 199 -2.33 11.26 7.16
N ILE A 200 -3.11 11.62 6.13
CA ILE A 200 -2.97 11.06 4.78
C ILE A 200 -1.62 11.49 4.19
N LEU A 201 -1.21 12.74 4.40
CA LEU A 201 0.08 13.26 3.94
C LEU A 201 1.24 12.58 4.68
N ALA A 202 1.08 12.29 5.97
CA ALA A 202 2.06 11.55 6.76
C ALA A 202 2.23 10.11 6.24
N ALA A 203 1.12 9.40 6.02
CA ALA A 203 1.15 8.06 5.43
C ALA A 203 1.78 8.07 4.02
N ALA A 204 1.42 9.06 3.19
CA ALA A 204 2.02 9.23 1.86
C ALA A 204 3.52 9.50 1.94
N GLY A 205 3.95 10.39 2.84
CA GLY A 205 5.35 10.69 3.11
C GLY A 205 6.13 9.46 3.55
N ALA A 206 5.56 8.63 4.42
CA ALA A 206 6.16 7.37 4.85
C ALA A 206 6.35 6.38 3.68
N VAL A 207 5.34 6.25 2.80
CA VAL A 207 5.42 5.40 1.60
C VAL A 207 6.50 5.90 0.64
N VAL A 208 6.52 7.21 0.35
CA VAL A 208 7.56 7.82 -0.50
C VAL A 208 8.94 7.67 0.14
N GLY A 209 9.03 7.80 1.46
CA GLY A 209 10.26 7.63 2.23
C GLY A 209 10.80 6.21 2.15
N ALA A 210 9.96 5.21 2.40
CA ALA A 210 10.33 3.81 2.26
C ALA A 210 10.85 3.50 0.84
N TRP A 211 10.16 4.01 -0.19
CA TRP A 211 10.58 3.84 -1.59
C TRP A 211 11.93 4.51 -1.89
N ALA A 212 12.15 5.74 -1.40
CA ALA A 212 13.41 6.48 -1.54
C ALA A 212 14.58 5.80 -0.81
N LEU A 213 14.28 5.00 0.22
CA LEU A 213 15.23 4.17 0.97
C LEU A 213 15.48 2.78 0.36
N GLY A 214 14.82 2.45 -0.75
CA GLY A 214 15.07 1.21 -1.50
C GLY A 214 13.92 0.20 -1.47
N ALA A 215 12.83 0.45 -0.76
CA ALA A 215 11.66 -0.41 -0.82
C ALA A 215 11.06 -0.44 -2.24
N ARG A 216 10.45 -1.57 -2.61
CA ARG A 216 9.79 -1.77 -3.90
C ARG A 216 8.42 -2.37 -3.67
N LEU A 217 7.45 -1.97 -4.51
CA LEU A 217 6.15 -2.61 -4.54
C LEU A 217 6.34 -4.05 -5.04
N ARG A 218 5.84 -5.01 -4.26
CA ARG A 218 5.85 -6.43 -4.62
C ARG A 218 4.42 -6.87 -4.83
N ARG A 219 4.18 -7.56 -5.95
CA ARG A 219 2.94 -8.25 -6.22
C ARG A 219 3.16 -9.72 -5.86
N ASP A 220 2.40 -10.22 -4.90
CA ASP A 220 2.32 -11.66 -4.70
C ASP A 220 1.35 -12.24 -5.75
N ALA A 221 1.76 -13.37 -6.34
CA ALA A 221 1.07 -14.03 -7.45
C ALA A 221 -0.19 -14.77 -6.98
#